data_AF-A0A0M3J3G6-F1
#
_entry.id   AF-A0A0M3J3G6-F1
#
_cell.length_a   1.000
_cell.length_b   1.000
_cell.length_c   1.000
_cell.angle_alpha   90.00
_cell.angle_beta   90.00
_cell.angle_gamma   90.00
#
_symmetry.space_group_name_H-M   'P 1'
#
loop_
_entity.id
_entity.type
_entity.pdbx_description
1 polymer ?
#
loop_
_entity_poly.entity_id
_entity_poly.type
_entity_poly.pdbx_seq_one_letter_code
_entity_poly.pdbx_strand_id
1 'polypeptide(L)'
;MRVCEAARNRPCFRDEASKGNFALFEMIKCGQLQRRVGLREKMKSMVTGRWLDWDPTDCFLLFKRDPQPFSFDQMYPFADDVKIAEPGSKSFSTAHLKLETGTTIVHYNKSMKQLNEWHVDDVLWFMDHETARKPPTSFTLTFILTKKSFKFKSKFIGYCIAFRDNNQRVQWLNSVLSSQLDFQALPSPLLQI
;
A
#
# COMPACT_ATOMS: atom_id res chain seq x y z
N MET A 1 0.11 -15.76 -9.07
CA MET A 1 0.72 -14.71 -9.92
C MET A 1 1.91 -15.35 -10.62
N ARG A 2 1.82 -15.63 -11.93
CA ARG A 2 2.79 -16.47 -12.68
C ARG A 2 4.26 -16.04 -12.54
N VAL A 3 4.52 -14.74 -12.33
CA VAL A 3 5.86 -14.19 -12.14
C VAL A 3 6.49 -14.63 -10.80
N CYS A 4 5.72 -14.62 -9.71
CA CYS A 4 6.19 -15.09 -8.41
C CYS A 4 6.47 -16.60 -8.41
N GLU A 5 5.60 -17.39 -9.06
CA GLU A 5 5.77 -18.83 -9.21
C GLU A 5 7.06 -19.15 -10.00
N ALA A 6 7.28 -18.44 -11.11
CA ALA A 6 8.51 -18.58 -11.90
C ALA A 6 9.78 -18.18 -11.10
N ALA A 7 9.70 -17.13 -10.27
CA ALA A 7 10.82 -16.69 -9.44
C ALA A 7 11.16 -17.70 -8.33
N ARG A 8 10.15 -18.26 -7.64
CA ARG A 8 10.32 -19.29 -6.59
C ARG A 8 10.98 -20.56 -7.11
N ASN A 9 10.78 -20.89 -8.38
CA ASN A 9 11.35 -22.10 -8.98
C ASN A 9 12.86 -21.99 -9.27
N ARG A 10 13.49 -20.83 -9.09
CA ARG A 10 14.94 -20.64 -9.28
C ARG A 10 15.75 -21.23 -8.12
N PRO A 11 16.93 -21.84 -8.37
CA PRO A 11 17.73 -22.53 -7.35
C PRO A 11 18.05 -21.71 -6.10
N CYS A 12 18.28 -20.41 -6.24
CA CYS A 12 18.57 -19.48 -5.13
C CYS A 12 17.39 -19.25 -4.16
N PHE A 13 16.18 -19.72 -4.47
CA PHE A 13 15.00 -19.64 -3.61
C PHE A 13 14.44 -21.01 -3.19
N ARG A 14 15.12 -22.11 -3.56
CA ARG A 14 14.69 -23.50 -3.29
C ARG A 14 15.12 -24.05 -1.93
N ASP A 15 15.96 -23.34 -1.18
CA ASP A 15 16.52 -23.85 0.07
C ASP A 15 15.43 -24.04 1.14
N GLU A 16 15.40 -25.18 1.85
CA GLU A 16 14.36 -25.56 2.84
C GLU A 16 14.29 -24.57 4.03
N ALA A 17 15.40 -23.88 4.33
CA ALA A 17 15.46 -22.75 5.27
C ALA A 17 14.75 -21.47 4.75
N SER A 18 14.21 -21.52 3.53
CA SER A 18 13.55 -20.43 2.78
C SER A 18 12.04 -20.61 2.67
N LYS A 19 11.39 -21.38 3.56
CA LYS A 19 9.92 -21.35 3.75
C LYS A 19 9.41 -19.98 4.27
N GLY A 20 10.09 -18.88 3.95
CA GLY A 20 9.63 -17.52 4.17
C GLY A 20 8.63 -17.12 3.10
N ASN A 21 7.62 -16.34 3.49
CA ASN A 21 6.62 -15.80 2.58
C ASN A 21 7.30 -14.80 1.62
N PHE A 22 7.66 -15.20 0.40
CA PHE A 22 8.14 -14.28 -0.63
C PHE A 22 6.97 -13.61 -1.36
N ALA A 23 7.12 -12.33 -1.67
CA ALA A 23 6.15 -11.54 -2.44
C ALA A 23 6.86 -10.65 -3.47
N LEU A 24 6.08 -10.18 -4.45
CA LEU A 24 6.49 -9.18 -5.41
C LEU A 24 6.12 -7.79 -4.87
N PHE A 25 7.07 -6.87 -4.93
CA PHE A 25 6.90 -5.49 -4.52
C PHE A 25 7.07 -4.54 -5.70
N GLU A 26 6.21 -3.54 -5.78
CA GLU A 26 6.44 -2.34 -6.58
C GLU A 26 7.23 -1.34 -5.73
N MET A 27 8.40 -0.96 -6.22
CA MET A 27 9.30 0.01 -5.60
C MET A 27 9.24 1.29 -6.43
N ILE A 28 9.10 2.44 -5.77
CA ILE A 28 9.13 3.76 -6.41
C ILE A 28 10.07 4.70 -5.65
N LYS A 29 10.40 5.85 -6.26
CA LYS A 29 11.31 6.86 -5.67
C LYS A 29 12.66 6.26 -5.26
N CYS A 30 13.25 5.48 -6.17
CA CYS A 30 14.51 4.77 -5.96
C CYS A 30 14.47 3.83 -4.74
N GLY A 31 13.31 3.22 -4.48
CA GLY A 31 13.13 2.24 -3.41
C GLY A 31 12.77 2.83 -2.03
N GLN A 32 12.56 4.15 -1.92
CA GLN A 32 12.11 4.77 -0.67
C GLN A 32 10.67 4.41 -0.30
N LEU A 33 9.85 4.05 -1.30
CA LEU A 33 8.47 3.65 -1.12
C LEU A 33 8.28 2.29 -1.77
N GLN A 34 7.59 1.40 -1.06
CA GLN A 34 7.37 0.03 -1.50
C GLN A 34 5.95 -0.41 -1.22
N ARG A 35 5.35 -1.18 -2.12
CA ARG A 35 4.08 -1.84 -1.82
C ARG A 35 4.07 -3.26 -2.33
N ARG A 36 3.31 -4.11 -1.66
CA ARG A 36 3.03 -5.46 -2.16
C ARG A 36 2.16 -5.35 -3.41
N VAL A 37 2.52 -6.07 -4.46
CA VAL A 37 1.69 -6.19 -5.66
C VAL A 37 0.53 -7.13 -5.34
N GLY A 38 -0.69 -6.71 -5.69
CA GLY A 38 -1.89 -7.50 -5.44
C GLY A 38 -1.89 -8.82 -6.20
N LEU A 39 -2.66 -9.80 -5.70
CA LEU A 39 -2.74 -11.14 -6.28
C LEU A 39 -3.25 -11.13 -7.73
N ARG A 40 -4.18 -10.23 -8.03
CA ARG A 40 -4.84 -10.09 -9.35
C ARG A 40 -4.27 -8.96 -10.19
N GLU A 41 -3.39 -8.14 -9.62
CA GLU A 41 -2.81 -6.99 -10.30
C GLU A 41 -1.88 -7.45 -11.44
N LYS A 42 -2.06 -6.88 -12.63
CA LYS A 42 -1.28 -7.22 -13.82
C LYS A 42 -0.06 -6.31 -13.93
N MET A 43 1.09 -6.85 -14.34
CA MET A 43 2.29 -6.03 -14.57
C MET A 43 2.05 -4.84 -15.51
N LYS A 44 1.19 -5.00 -16.51
CA LYS A 44 0.80 -3.93 -17.45
C LYS A 44 0.19 -2.70 -16.74
N SER A 45 -0.59 -2.88 -15.66
CA SER A 45 -1.21 -1.74 -14.94
C SER A 45 -0.16 -0.90 -14.21
N MET A 46 0.92 -1.51 -13.73
CA MET A 46 2.09 -0.83 -13.16
C MET A 46 2.91 -0.14 -14.24
N VAL A 47 3.46 -0.93 -15.16
CA VAL A 47 4.48 -0.46 -16.10
C VAL A 47 3.89 0.54 -17.09
N THR A 48 2.90 0.10 -17.88
CA THR A 48 2.32 0.96 -18.91
C THR A 48 1.24 1.90 -18.38
N GLY A 49 0.57 1.52 -17.29
CA GLY A 49 -0.54 2.31 -16.73
C GLY A 49 -0.10 3.40 -15.74
N ARG A 50 1.16 3.37 -15.28
CA ARG A 50 1.66 4.34 -14.28
C ARG A 50 3.09 4.77 -14.54
N TRP A 51 4.03 3.83 -14.64
CA TRP A 51 5.46 4.18 -14.64
C TRP A 51 5.87 5.05 -15.82
N LEU A 52 5.28 4.80 -17.00
CA LEU A 52 5.53 5.63 -18.19
C LEU A 52 5.17 7.10 -17.98
N ASP A 53 4.10 7.39 -17.24
CA ASP A 53 3.67 8.76 -16.90
C ASP A 53 4.38 9.31 -15.66
N TRP A 54 5.05 8.44 -14.91
CA TRP A 54 5.82 8.78 -13.72
C TRP A 54 7.28 9.00 -14.09
N ASP A 55 8.19 8.33 -13.39
CA ASP A 55 9.59 8.25 -13.75
C ASP A 55 10.01 6.78 -13.79
N PRO A 56 10.10 6.16 -14.98
CA PRO A 56 10.44 4.76 -15.12
C PRO A 56 11.80 4.40 -14.50
N THR A 57 12.75 5.35 -14.41
CA THR A 57 14.07 5.07 -13.83
C THR A 57 14.03 4.95 -12.30
N ASP A 58 13.01 5.53 -11.67
CA ASP A 58 12.81 5.49 -10.22
C ASP A 58 11.89 4.34 -9.78
N CYS A 59 11.35 3.57 -10.73
CA CYS A 59 10.35 2.53 -10.50
C CYS A 59 10.87 1.15 -10.91
N PHE A 60 10.73 0.15 -10.03
CA PHE A 60 11.15 -1.22 -10.34
C PHE A 60 10.37 -2.26 -9.53
N LEU A 61 10.37 -3.50 -10.02
CA LEU A 61 9.79 -4.63 -9.30
C LEU A 61 10.88 -5.35 -8.52
N LEU A 62 10.59 -5.70 -7.28
CA LEU A 62 11.50 -6.45 -6.41
C LEU A 62 10.79 -7.68 -5.84
N PHE A 63 11.31 -8.87 -6.17
CA PHE A 63 10.88 -10.12 -5.54
C PHE A 63 11.77 -10.42 -4.33
N LYS A 64 11.19 -10.41 -3.13
CA LYS A 64 11.93 -10.58 -1.87
C LYS A 64 11.08 -11.24 -0.80
N ARG A 65 11.71 -11.60 0.34
CA ARG A 65 10.99 -12.02 1.54
C ARG A 65 10.06 -10.89 1.99
N ASP A 66 8.84 -11.25 2.35
CA ASP A 66 7.88 -10.32 2.92
C ASP A 66 8.10 -10.24 4.43
N PRO A 67 8.65 -9.13 4.95
CA PRO A 67 8.87 -8.96 6.37
C PRO A 67 7.57 -8.86 7.16
N GLN A 68 6.45 -8.57 6.49
CA GLN A 68 5.15 -8.40 7.11
C GLN A 68 4.05 -8.92 6.16
N PRO A 69 3.85 -10.25 6.14
CA PRO A 69 2.82 -10.86 5.32
C PRO A 69 1.45 -10.27 5.62
N PHE A 70 0.70 -9.97 4.56
CA PHE A 70 -0.71 -9.64 4.66
C PHE A 70 -1.47 -10.76 5.38
N SER A 71 -2.33 -10.38 6.35
CA SER A 71 -3.10 -11.31 7.17
C SER A 71 -4.52 -10.81 7.37
N PHE A 72 -5.50 -11.70 7.21
CA PHE A 72 -6.90 -11.44 7.54
C PHE A 72 -7.17 -11.49 9.06
N ASP A 73 -6.25 -12.03 9.85
CA ASP A 73 -6.42 -12.15 11.31
C ASP A 73 -6.04 -10.87 12.06
N GLN A 74 -5.35 -9.96 11.39
CA GLN A 74 -4.87 -8.70 11.96
C GLN A 74 -5.49 -7.53 11.20
N MET A 75 -6.80 -7.32 11.40
CA MET A 75 -7.55 -6.24 10.76
C MET A 75 -8.24 -5.38 11.81
N TYR A 76 -8.08 -4.06 11.68
CA TYR A 76 -8.83 -3.09 12.46
C TYR A 76 -9.16 -1.89 11.55
N PRO A 77 -10.43 -1.71 11.14
CA PRO A 77 -10.84 -0.75 10.11
C PRO A 77 -10.91 0.70 10.61
N PHE A 78 -10.10 1.05 11.62
CA PHE A 78 -10.03 2.38 12.20
C PHE A 78 -8.61 2.68 12.67
N ALA A 79 -8.04 3.79 12.26
CA ALA A 79 -6.75 4.28 12.72
C ALA A 79 -6.95 5.65 13.36
N ASP A 80 -6.87 5.71 14.68
CA ASP A 80 -7.08 6.91 15.48
C ASP A 80 -5.78 7.62 15.84
N ASP A 81 -5.86 8.93 16.05
CA ASP A 81 -4.77 9.79 16.50
C ASP A 81 -3.49 9.68 15.64
N VAL A 82 -3.65 9.35 14.36
CA VAL A 82 -2.55 9.32 13.40
C VAL A 82 -2.13 10.74 13.03
N LYS A 83 -0.92 10.85 12.49
CA LYS A 83 -0.40 12.11 11.94
C LYS A 83 -0.43 12.02 10.42
N ILE A 84 -1.17 12.89 9.75
CA ILE A 84 -1.26 12.91 8.28
C ILE A 84 -0.66 14.19 7.69
N ALA A 85 0.08 14.05 6.61
CA ALA A 85 0.58 15.14 5.77
C ALA A 85 0.00 14.99 4.36
N GLU A 86 -0.49 16.10 3.81
CA GLU A 86 -1.04 16.16 2.45
C GLU A 86 0.05 16.08 1.37
N PRO A 87 -0.32 15.76 0.10
CA PRO A 87 0.61 15.83 -1.03
C PRO A 87 1.31 17.20 -1.11
N GLY A 88 2.63 17.18 -1.29
CA GLY A 88 3.45 18.39 -1.35
C GLY A 88 3.80 19.00 0.02
N SER A 89 3.23 18.50 1.11
CA SER A 89 3.48 19.02 2.47
C SER A 89 4.43 18.13 3.28
N LYS A 90 5.25 18.79 4.12
CA LYS A 90 6.03 18.15 5.20
C LYS A 90 5.37 18.31 6.57
N SER A 91 4.27 19.05 6.65
CA SER A 91 3.59 19.38 7.89
C SER A 91 2.52 18.32 8.17
N PHE A 92 2.50 17.83 9.41
CA PHE A 92 1.59 16.79 9.84
C PHE A 92 0.54 17.35 10.82
N SER A 93 -0.72 16.97 10.62
CA SER A 93 -1.83 17.23 11.54
C SER A 93 -2.39 15.94 12.13
N THR A 94 -3.00 16.02 13.32
CA THR A 94 -3.73 14.86 13.88
C THR A 94 -4.99 14.59 13.07
N ALA A 95 -5.21 13.31 12.76
CA ALA A 95 -6.33 12.81 11.99
C ALA A 95 -6.77 11.42 12.47
N HIS A 96 -7.93 11.00 11.98
CA HIS A 96 -8.42 9.62 12.10
C HIS A 96 -8.79 9.11 10.71
N LEU A 97 -8.56 7.83 10.46
CA LEU A 97 -8.98 7.15 9.24
C LEU A 97 -9.93 6.03 9.59
N LYS A 98 -10.99 5.87 8.82
CA LYS A 98 -11.97 4.79 9.00
C LYS A 98 -12.27 4.15 7.66
N LEU A 99 -12.35 2.83 7.63
CA LEU A 99 -12.88 2.10 6.49
C LEU A 99 -14.37 1.88 6.73
N GLU A 100 -15.19 2.67 6.05
CA GLU A 100 -16.64 2.61 6.09
C GLU A 100 -17.17 1.77 4.92
N THR A 101 -18.31 1.10 5.16
CA THR A 101 -19.02 0.25 4.18
C THR A 101 -18.17 -0.84 3.52
N GLY A 102 -16.97 -1.13 4.05
CA GLY A 102 -16.01 -2.08 3.48
C GLY A 102 -15.34 -1.64 2.18
N THR A 103 -15.58 -0.41 1.70
CA THR A 103 -15.05 0.06 0.40
C THR A 103 -14.68 1.54 0.38
N THR A 104 -15.01 2.29 1.43
CA THR A 104 -14.80 3.73 1.49
C THR A 104 -13.85 4.08 2.64
N ILE A 105 -12.72 4.68 2.33
CA ILE A 105 -11.80 5.25 3.32
C ILE A 105 -12.24 6.68 3.61
N VAL A 106 -12.57 6.97 4.86
CA VAL A 106 -12.96 8.31 5.31
C VAL A 106 -11.88 8.88 6.22
N HIS A 107 -11.47 10.12 5.93
CA HIS A 107 -10.49 10.88 6.70
C HIS A 107 -11.19 11.96 7.52
N TYR A 108 -10.98 11.91 8.83
CA TYR A 108 -11.47 12.88 9.80
C TYR A 108 -10.32 13.69 10.41
N ASN A 109 -10.59 14.94 10.76
CA ASN A 109 -9.67 15.71 11.60
C ASN A 109 -9.74 15.27 13.07
N LYS A 110 -8.90 15.85 13.94
CA LYS A 110 -8.88 15.62 15.39
C LYS A 110 -10.25 15.74 16.09
N SER A 111 -11.17 16.53 15.57
CA SER A 111 -12.51 16.73 16.13
C SER A 111 -13.55 15.77 15.55
N MET A 112 -13.14 14.70 14.89
CA MET A 112 -14.00 13.74 14.18
C MET A 112 -14.89 14.38 13.10
N LYS A 113 -14.49 15.55 12.58
CA LYS A 113 -15.14 16.15 11.40
C LYS A 113 -14.56 15.52 10.13
N GLN A 114 -15.43 15.00 9.28
CA GLN A 114 -15.04 14.44 7.98
C GLN A 114 -14.42 15.53 7.10
N LEU A 115 -13.27 15.23 6.52
CA LEU A 115 -12.54 16.13 5.62
C LEU A 115 -12.53 15.58 4.19
N ASN A 116 -12.32 14.28 4.03
CA ASN A 116 -12.16 13.63 2.72
C ASN A 116 -12.71 12.21 2.76
N GLU A 117 -13.01 11.68 1.57
CA GLU A 117 -13.35 10.28 1.35
C GLU A 117 -12.73 9.77 0.05
N TRP A 118 -12.37 8.48 0.03
CA TRP A 118 -11.78 7.81 -1.13
C TRP A 118 -12.27 6.37 -1.23
N HIS A 119 -12.55 5.91 -2.45
CA HIS A 119 -12.81 4.49 -2.68
C HIS A 119 -11.50 3.69 -2.54
N VAL A 120 -11.55 2.49 -1.93
CA VAL A 120 -10.35 1.67 -1.67
C VAL A 120 -9.56 1.34 -2.93
N ASP A 121 -10.23 1.07 -4.05
CA ASP A 121 -9.58 0.75 -5.33
C ASP A 121 -8.95 1.97 -6.04
N ASP A 122 -9.24 3.18 -5.56
CA ASP A 122 -8.65 4.41 -6.10
C ASP A 122 -7.35 4.81 -5.37
N VAL A 123 -6.92 3.98 -4.41
CA VAL A 123 -5.80 4.25 -3.51
C VAL A 123 -4.71 3.19 -3.68
N LEU A 124 -3.48 3.61 -3.97
CA LEU A 124 -2.30 2.76 -3.88
C LEU A 124 -1.59 3.03 -2.55
N TRP A 125 -1.50 2.01 -1.71
CA TRP A 125 -0.84 2.08 -0.41
C TRP A 125 0.61 1.63 -0.51
N PHE A 126 1.55 2.52 -0.17
CA PHE A 126 2.97 2.24 -0.02
C PHE A 126 3.35 2.27 1.45
N MET A 127 4.22 1.35 1.83
CA MET A 127 4.99 1.42 3.06
C MET A 127 5.99 2.55 2.95
N ASP A 128 6.35 3.10 4.10
CA ASP A 128 7.39 4.11 4.26
C ASP A 128 7.00 5.50 3.72
N HIS A 129 8.00 6.37 3.59
CA HIS A 129 7.89 7.78 3.21
C HIS A 129 9.18 8.21 2.51
N GLU A 130 9.15 9.32 1.77
CA GLU A 130 10.38 9.89 1.23
C GLU A 130 11.26 10.44 2.37
N THR A 131 12.55 10.15 2.35
CA THR A 131 13.51 10.46 3.43
C THR A 131 13.50 11.93 3.85
N ALA A 132 13.23 12.84 2.91
CA ALA A 132 13.18 14.27 3.16
C ALA A 132 11.92 14.72 3.95
N ARG A 133 10.90 13.87 4.11
CA ARG A 133 9.61 14.24 4.71
C ARG A 133 9.64 14.30 6.24
N LYS A 134 10.52 13.51 6.88
CA LYS A 134 10.77 13.51 8.34
C LYS A 134 9.48 13.41 9.19
N PRO A 135 8.67 12.35 9.04
CA PRO A 135 7.48 12.13 9.85
C PRO A 135 7.82 11.96 11.34
N PRO A 136 6.84 12.17 12.24
CA PRO A 136 7.06 12.10 13.69
C PRO A 136 7.33 10.68 14.21
N THR A 137 6.97 9.64 13.45
CA THR A 137 7.26 8.23 13.77
C THR A 137 7.77 7.52 12.52
N SER A 138 8.44 6.37 12.70
CA SER A 138 8.89 5.52 11.58
C SER A 138 7.79 4.63 11.01
N PHE A 139 6.71 4.39 11.76
CA PHE A 139 5.58 3.56 11.33
C PHE A 139 4.72 4.33 10.35
N THR A 140 5.06 4.28 9.07
CA THR A 140 4.45 5.15 8.06
C THR A 140 3.85 4.38 6.90
N LEU A 141 2.79 4.95 6.35
CA LEU A 141 2.25 4.58 5.05
C LEU A 141 2.11 5.85 4.22
N THR A 142 2.44 5.75 2.94
CA THR A 142 2.20 6.80 1.96
C THR A 142 1.21 6.28 0.94
N PHE A 143 0.10 6.98 0.71
CA PHE A 143 -0.88 6.57 -0.28
C PHE A 143 -1.05 7.59 -1.41
N ILE A 144 -1.30 7.07 -2.60
CA ILE A 144 -1.46 7.84 -3.84
C ILE A 144 -2.86 7.57 -4.41
N LEU A 145 -3.51 8.62 -4.89
CA LEU A 145 -4.80 8.54 -5.57
C LEU A 145 -4.58 8.33 -7.07
N THR A 146 -5.12 7.25 -7.63
CA THR A 146 -4.90 6.86 -9.05
C THR A 146 -5.75 7.67 -10.03
N LYS A 147 -6.93 8.14 -9.62
CA LYS A 147 -7.87 8.90 -10.48
C LYS A 147 -7.67 10.43 -10.48
N LYS A 148 -6.80 10.96 -9.62
CA LYS A 148 -6.47 12.41 -9.59
C LYS A 148 -5.19 12.68 -10.38
N SER A 149 -4.95 13.94 -10.76
CA SER A 149 -3.73 14.39 -11.45
C SER A 149 -2.50 14.25 -10.54
N PHE A 150 -2.06 13.01 -10.37
CA PHE A 150 -0.95 12.63 -9.54
C PHE A 150 0.36 13.18 -10.11
N LYS A 151 1.10 13.92 -9.28
CA LYS A 151 2.36 14.57 -9.68
C LYS A 151 3.54 13.78 -9.12
N PHE A 152 4.00 12.76 -9.84
CA PHE A 152 5.12 11.92 -9.39
C PHE A 152 6.40 12.73 -9.11
N LYS A 153 6.66 13.79 -9.89
CA LYS A 153 7.84 14.66 -9.72
C LYS A 153 7.77 15.58 -8.50
N SER A 154 6.65 15.60 -7.75
CA SER A 154 6.59 16.29 -6.46
C SER A 154 7.66 15.74 -5.49
N LYS A 155 8.21 16.62 -4.66
CA LYS A 155 9.14 16.25 -3.59
C LYS A 155 8.49 15.33 -2.56
N PHE A 156 7.20 15.54 -2.31
CA PHE A 156 6.38 14.78 -1.38
C PHE A 156 5.12 14.33 -2.14
N ILE A 157 5.10 13.06 -2.54
CA ILE A 157 4.03 12.46 -3.32
C ILE A 157 2.95 11.91 -2.39
N GLY A 158 1.68 12.07 -2.76
CA GLY A 158 0.59 11.47 -2.00
C GLY A 158 0.48 11.94 -0.55
N TYR A 159 -0.46 11.32 0.16
CA TYR A 159 -0.67 11.54 1.58
C TYR A 159 0.28 10.63 2.36
N CYS A 160 0.95 11.16 3.37
CA CYS A 160 1.80 10.37 4.26
C CYS A 160 1.17 10.32 5.64
N ILE A 161 0.97 9.13 6.18
CA ILE A 161 0.38 8.87 7.49
C ILE A 161 1.46 8.24 8.36
N ALA A 162 1.69 8.83 9.52
CA ALA A 162 2.54 8.32 10.58
C ALA A 162 1.65 7.82 11.73
N PHE A 163 1.77 6.54 12.01
CA PHE A 163 1.01 5.82 13.02
C PHE A 163 1.74 5.87 14.37
N ARG A 164 0.99 5.70 15.46
CA ARG A 164 1.56 5.69 16.82
C ARG A 164 2.52 4.52 17.01
N ASP A 165 2.11 3.36 16.54
CA ASP A 165 2.85 2.11 16.65
C ASP A 165 2.69 1.26 15.39
N ASN A 166 3.50 0.20 15.32
CA ASN A 166 3.49 -0.69 14.17
C ASN A 166 2.20 -1.52 14.07
N ASN A 167 1.58 -1.86 15.20
CA ASN A 167 0.40 -2.73 15.22
C ASN A 167 -0.80 -2.03 14.58
N GLN A 168 -1.06 -0.77 14.97
CA GLN A 168 -2.11 0.04 14.36
C GLN A 168 -1.89 0.20 12.85
N ARG A 169 -0.64 0.42 12.43
CA ARG A 169 -0.26 0.50 11.01
C ARG A 169 -0.55 -0.80 10.25
N VAL A 170 -0.16 -1.95 10.81
CA VAL A 170 -0.40 -3.29 10.24
C VAL A 170 -1.90 -3.54 10.10
N GLN A 171 -2.64 -3.34 11.18
CA GLN A 171 -4.06 -3.62 11.24
C GLN A 171 -4.86 -2.76 10.25
N TRP A 172 -4.53 -1.47 10.18
CA TRP A 172 -5.12 -0.56 9.21
C TRP A 172 -4.83 -1.00 7.77
N LEU A 173 -3.54 -1.25 7.45
CA LEU A 173 -3.14 -1.65 6.11
C LEU A 173 -3.84 -2.94 5.68
N ASN A 174 -3.90 -3.95 6.55
CA ASN A 174 -4.60 -5.19 6.25
C ASN A 174 -6.10 -4.97 6.01
N SER A 175 -6.77 -4.12 6.79
CA SER A 175 -8.18 -3.79 6.58
C SER A 175 -8.45 -3.14 5.23
N VAL A 176 -7.62 -2.16 4.82
CA VAL A 176 -7.83 -1.50 3.52
C VAL A 176 -7.45 -2.41 2.35
N LEU A 177 -6.36 -3.19 2.47
CA LEU A 177 -5.96 -4.11 1.40
C LEU A 177 -6.96 -5.26 1.24
N SER A 178 -7.53 -5.82 2.32
CA SER A 178 -8.54 -6.89 2.22
C SER A 178 -9.80 -6.46 1.45
N SER A 179 -10.06 -5.16 1.42
CA SER A 179 -11.18 -4.53 0.75
C SER A 179 -10.89 -4.19 -0.72
N GLN A 180 -9.63 -4.23 -1.15
CA GLN A 180 -9.25 -3.98 -2.54
C GLN A 180 -9.44 -5.22 -3.40
N LEU A 181 -10.00 -5.02 -4.60
CA LEU A 181 -10.29 -6.11 -5.54
C LEU A 181 -9.04 -6.96 -5.85
N ASP A 182 -7.88 -6.31 -5.93
CA ASP A 182 -6.61 -6.95 -6.30
C ASP A 182 -6.06 -7.92 -5.24
N PHE A 183 -6.52 -7.82 -4.00
CA PHE A 183 -6.08 -8.66 -2.87
C PHE A 183 -7.10 -9.73 -2.49
N GLN A 184 -8.33 -9.63 -3.00
CA GLN A 184 -9.35 -10.65 -2.80
C GLN A 184 -9.02 -11.95 -3.56
N ALA A 185 -9.35 -13.09 -2.95
CA ALA A 185 -9.29 -14.38 -3.62
C ALA A 185 -10.25 -14.40 -4.81
N LEU A 186 -9.95 -15.20 -5.83
CA LEU A 186 -10.94 -15.46 -6.88
C LEU A 186 -12.15 -16.13 -6.24
N PRO A 187 -13.39 -15.73 -6.56
CA PRO A 187 -14.54 -16.54 -6.20
C PRO A 187 -14.29 -17.93 -6.78
N SER A 188 -14.39 -18.96 -5.92
CA SER A 188 -14.32 -20.35 -6.36
C SER A 188 -15.28 -20.51 -7.54
N PRO A 189 -14.88 -21.11 -8.67
CA PRO A 189 -15.83 -21.38 -9.74
C PRO A 189 -16.98 -22.15 -9.11
N LEU A 190 -18.19 -21.58 -9.19
CA LEU A 190 -19.40 -22.27 -8.78
C LEU A 190 -19.39 -23.60 -9.52
N LEU A 191 -19.35 -24.71 -8.77
CA LEU A 191 -19.62 -26.02 -9.32
C LEU A 191 -20.96 -25.91 -10.03
N GLN A 192 -20.95 -25.86 -11.36
CA GLN A 192 -22.15 -26.10 -12.15
C GLN A 192 -22.49 -27.57 -11.93
N ILE A 193 -23.49 -27.81 -11.09
CA ILE A 193 -24.17 -29.10 -10.95
C ILE A 193 -25.16 -29.21 -12.10
#